data_AF-A0A1G3AMC5-F1
#
_entry.id   AF-A0A1G3AMC5-F1
#
_cell.length_a   1.000
_cell.length_b   1.000
_cell.length_c   1.000
_cell.angle_alpha   90.00
_cell.angle_beta   90.00
_cell.angle_gamma   90.00
#
_symmetry.space_group_name_H-M   'P 1'
#
loop_
_entity.id
_entity.type
_entity.pdbx_description
1 polymer ?
#
loop_
_entity_poly.entity_id
_entity_poly.type
_entity_poly.pdbx_seq_one_letter_code
_entity_poly.pdbx_strand_id
1 'polypeptide(L)'
;MASLIEHETISTTIVKAKEVQSFAEKMITLARKGTLAARRRAIALLGDRDIIGDEDGSAVKKGTIIGKLFSELGPRYLDRPGGYTRIISLSLRRLGDNSRLVLLQLVGAEESPQKEETKAGHKGARKKIGRTEQVKEVSQASKAVENGQTQQDNKTSSGESQVDETKQ
;
A
#
# COMPACT_ATOMS: atom_id res chain seq x y z
N MET A 1 -1.71 17.28 4.35
CA MET A 1 -2.58 16.45 5.20
C MET A 1 -4.00 16.37 4.66
N ALA A 2 -4.75 17.47 4.57
CA ALA A 2 -6.14 17.50 4.09
C ALA A 2 -6.42 16.57 2.89
N SER A 3 -5.74 16.82 1.76
CA SER A 3 -5.86 16.04 0.51
C SER A 3 -5.49 14.55 0.64
N LEU A 4 -4.72 14.15 1.66
CA LEU A 4 -4.41 12.73 1.92
C LEU A 4 -5.57 12.01 2.61
N ILE A 5 -6.32 12.65 3.50
CA ILE A 5 -7.54 12.04 4.08
C ILE A 5 -8.63 11.97 3.01
N GLU A 6 -8.75 13.04 2.23
CA GLU A 6 -9.77 13.20 1.20
C GLU A 6 -9.64 12.16 0.09
N HIS A 7 -8.51 12.13 -0.63
CA HIS A 7 -8.29 11.25 -1.77
C HIS A 7 -7.59 9.93 -1.43
N GLU A 8 -7.17 9.74 -0.17
CA GLU A 8 -6.42 8.57 0.35
C GLU A 8 -5.04 8.32 -0.26
N THR A 9 -4.74 8.95 -1.40
CA THR A 9 -3.49 8.88 -2.14
C THR A 9 -3.13 10.25 -2.71
N ILE A 10 -1.88 10.69 -2.54
CA ILE A 10 -1.37 11.95 -3.13
C ILE A 10 0.04 11.77 -3.71
N SER A 11 0.32 12.46 -4.82
CA SER A 11 1.69 12.59 -5.34
C SER A 11 2.34 13.86 -4.79
N THR A 12 3.53 13.74 -4.20
CA THR A 12 4.23 14.87 -3.55
C THR A 12 5.74 14.67 -3.58
N THR A 13 6.52 15.61 -3.05
CA THR A 13 7.98 15.45 -2.94
C THR A 13 8.36 14.63 -1.71
N ILE A 14 9.48 13.90 -1.78
CA ILE A 14 9.92 12.98 -0.71
C ILE A 14 10.00 13.63 0.69
N VAL A 15 10.44 14.89 0.76
CA VAL A 15 10.53 15.65 2.02
C VAL A 15 9.14 15.93 2.59
N LYS A 16 8.21 16.41 1.76
CA LYS A 16 6.82 16.66 2.16
C LYS A 16 6.09 15.36 2.55
N ALA A 17 6.40 14.23 1.90
CA ALA A 17 5.81 12.94 2.24
C ALA A 17 6.20 12.45 3.64
N LYS A 18 7.48 12.54 4.02
CA LYS A 18 7.97 12.13 5.36
C LYS A 18 7.35 12.94 6.50
N GLU A 19 7.17 14.24 6.29
CA GLU A 19 6.50 15.12 7.26
C GLU A 19 5.01 14.78 7.38
N VAL A 20 4.31 14.67 6.24
CA VAL A 20 2.88 14.32 6.22
C VAL A 20 2.64 12.91 6.79
N GLN A 21 3.53 11.95 6.57
CA GLN A 21 3.47 10.62 7.20
C GLN A 21 3.44 10.72 8.73
N SER A 22 4.43 11.41 9.31
CA SER A 22 4.58 11.55 10.76
C SER A 22 3.38 12.23 11.41
N PHE A 23 2.72 13.13 10.69
CA PHE A 23 1.47 13.77 11.13
C PHE A 23 0.25 12.86 10.91
N ALA A 24 0.15 12.17 9.77
CA ALA A 24 -0.95 11.29 9.45
C ALA A 24 -1.09 10.11 10.42
N GLU A 25 0.02 9.50 10.82
CA GLU A 25 0.03 8.40 11.78
C GLU A 25 -0.52 8.82 13.15
N LYS A 26 -0.21 10.04 13.60
CA LYS A 26 -0.76 10.63 14.83
C LYS A 26 -2.26 10.87 14.70
N MET A 27 -2.72 11.42 13.58
CA MET A 27 -4.15 11.69 13.33
C MET A 27 -4.98 10.41 13.24
N ILE A 28 -4.50 9.36 12.56
CA ILE A 28 -5.18 8.06 12.51
C ILE A 28 -5.17 7.38 13.89
N THR A 29 -4.10 7.54 14.68
CA THR A 29 -4.05 7.04 16.07
C THR A 29 -5.04 7.78 16.98
N LEU A 30 -5.35 9.06 16.73
CA LEU A 30 -6.45 9.76 17.40
C LEU A 30 -7.82 9.25 16.91
N ALA A 31 -7.97 9.03 15.60
CA ALA A 31 -9.20 8.50 14.99
C ALA A 31 -9.60 7.15 15.59
N ARG A 32 -8.65 6.21 15.68
CA ARG A 32 -8.83 4.87 16.25
C ARG A 32 -9.30 4.88 17.70
N LYS A 33 -9.04 5.95 18.46
CA LYS A 33 -9.53 6.10 19.84
C LYS A 33 -11.00 6.51 19.93
N GLY A 34 -11.58 7.10 18.89
CA GLY A 34 -13.00 7.47 18.79
C GLY A 34 -13.52 8.56 19.76
N THR A 35 -12.82 8.85 20.86
CA THR A 35 -13.34 9.68 21.96
C THR A 35 -13.55 11.16 21.58
N LEU A 36 -14.47 11.83 22.29
CA LEU A 36 -14.70 13.28 22.17
C LEU A 36 -13.42 14.10 22.36
N ALA A 37 -12.57 13.71 23.31
CA ALA A 37 -11.28 14.35 23.54
C ALA A 37 -10.31 14.17 22.36
N ALA A 38 -10.31 12.99 21.72
CA ALA A 38 -9.52 12.76 20.51
C ALA A 38 -10.03 13.60 19.32
N ARG A 39 -11.35 13.70 19.14
CA ARG A 39 -11.97 14.58 18.13
C ARG A 39 -11.59 16.05 18.34
N ARG A 40 -11.74 16.57 19.56
CA ARG A 40 -11.34 17.96 19.90
C ARG A 40 -9.86 18.24 19.62
N ARG A 41 -8.96 17.29 19.93
CA ARG A 41 -7.53 17.40 19.59
C ARG A 41 -7.27 17.38 18.08
N ALA A 42 -7.99 16.54 17.34
CA ALA A 42 -7.88 16.50 15.88
C ALA A 42 -8.35 17.83 15.23
N ILE A 43 -9.44 18.42 15.72
CA ILE A 43 -9.94 19.75 15.31
C ILE A 43 -8.88 20.82 15.57
N ALA A 44 -8.29 20.85 16.76
CA ALA A 44 -7.26 21.82 17.12
C ALA A 44 -5.97 21.73 16.26
N LEU A 45 -5.65 20.54 15.72
CA LEU A 45 -4.44 20.30 14.93
C LEU A 45 -4.63 20.46 13.41
N LEU A 46 -5.81 20.13 12.87
CA LEU A 46 -6.07 20.12 11.43
C LEU A 46 -7.03 21.23 10.97
N GLY A 47 -7.84 21.76 11.88
CA GLY A 47 -9.03 22.56 11.60
C GLY A 47 -10.20 21.70 11.07
N ASP A 48 -11.42 22.15 11.30
CA ASP A 48 -12.58 21.64 10.56
C ASP A 48 -12.54 22.25 9.15
N ARG A 49 -12.03 21.46 8.21
CA ARG A 49 -11.95 21.80 6.79
C ARG A 49 -12.97 20.96 6.04
N ASP A 50 -13.75 21.62 5.20
CA ASP A 50 -14.78 20.97 4.40
C ASP A 50 -14.18 20.26 3.18
N ILE A 51 -14.80 19.13 2.83
CA ILE A 51 -14.55 18.40 1.59
C ILE A 51 -15.54 18.96 0.57
N ILE A 52 -14.99 19.64 -0.44
CA ILE A 52 -15.75 20.22 -1.55
C ILE A 52 -15.61 19.27 -2.73
N GLY A 53 -16.73 18.85 -3.31
CA GLY A 53 -16.73 18.15 -4.58
C GLY A 53 -17.51 18.93 -5.62
N ASP A 54 -17.07 18.86 -6.86
CA ASP A 54 -17.79 19.42 -7.99
C ASP A 54 -18.88 18.42 -8.43
N GLU A 55 -20.14 18.82 -8.31
CA GLU A 55 -21.28 18.10 -8.89
C GLU A 55 -22.08 19.08 -9.75
N ASP A 56 -22.34 18.70 -11.01
CA ASP A 56 -23.03 19.52 -12.02
C ASP A 56 -22.49 20.96 -12.17
N GLY A 57 -21.16 21.13 -12.07
CA GLY A 57 -20.48 22.42 -12.19
C GLY A 57 -20.64 23.35 -10.98
N SER A 58 -21.25 22.87 -9.89
CA SER A 58 -21.41 23.60 -8.64
C SER A 58 -20.57 22.97 -7.52
N ALA A 59 -19.98 23.83 -6.66
CA ALA A 59 -19.20 23.38 -5.52
C ALA A 59 -20.13 22.90 -4.39
N VAL A 60 -20.26 21.58 -4.22
CA VAL A 60 -21.12 20.94 -3.21
C VAL A 60 -20.27 20.43 -2.03
N LYS A 61 -20.71 20.74 -0.81
CA LYS A 61 -20.09 20.25 0.42
C LYS A 61 -20.44 18.77 0.62
N LYS A 62 -19.48 17.87 0.34
CA LYS A 62 -19.64 16.41 0.54
C LYS A 62 -19.48 15.99 1.99
N GLY A 63 -18.77 16.76 2.79
CA GLY A 63 -18.59 16.51 4.22
C GLY A 63 -17.47 17.34 4.82
N THR A 64 -16.87 16.83 5.89
CA THR A 64 -15.76 17.48 6.60
C THR A 64 -14.66 16.45 6.82
N ILE A 65 -13.39 16.85 6.69
CA ILE A 65 -12.22 15.95 6.75
C ILE A 65 -12.17 15.17 8.07
N ILE A 66 -12.56 15.81 9.18
CA ILE A 66 -12.61 15.19 10.51
C ILE A 66 -13.79 14.21 10.62
N GLY A 67 -14.88 14.43 9.90
CA GLY A 67 -15.93 13.45 9.69
C GLY A 67 -15.33 12.15 9.12
N LYS A 68 -14.80 12.23 7.89
CA LYS A 68 -14.19 11.08 7.18
C LYS A 68 -13.13 10.36 8.00
N LEU A 69 -12.25 11.11 8.66
CA LEU A 69 -11.19 10.57 9.52
C LEU A 69 -11.73 9.67 10.64
N PHE A 70 -12.79 10.09 11.33
CA PHE A 70 -13.34 9.32 12.46
C PHE A 70 -14.43 8.31 12.06
N SER A 71 -15.12 8.47 10.93
CA SER A 71 -16.14 7.52 10.46
C SER A 71 -15.58 6.37 9.63
N GLU A 72 -14.61 6.64 8.76
CA GLU A 72 -14.07 5.64 7.81
C GLU A 72 -12.69 5.14 8.22
N LEU A 73 -11.72 6.07 8.38
CA LEU A 73 -10.32 5.70 8.60
C LEU A 73 -10.06 5.16 10.02
N GLY A 74 -10.74 5.70 11.03
CA GLY A 74 -10.64 5.22 12.41
C GLY A 74 -10.97 3.73 12.56
N PRO A 75 -12.16 3.27 12.13
CA PRO A 75 -12.53 1.85 12.14
C PRO A 75 -11.64 0.99 11.24
N ARG A 76 -11.29 1.45 10.03
CA ARG A 76 -10.46 0.68 9.06
C ARG A 76 -9.10 0.25 9.62
N TYR A 77 -8.57 0.95 10.63
CA TYR A 77 -7.26 0.68 11.23
C TYR A 77 -7.29 0.21 12.68
N LEU A 78 -8.42 -0.34 13.16
CA LEU A 78 -8.52 -0.92 14.50
C LEU A 78 -7.51 -2.05 14.73
N ASP A 79 -7.46 -3.02 13.80
CA ASP A 79 -6.63 -4.23 13.92
C ASP A 79 -5.14 -4.00 13.60
N ARG A 80 -4.76 -2.79 13.19
CA ARG A 80 -3.41 -2.45 12.73
C ARG A 80 -2.66 -1.61 13.78
N PRO A 81 -1.62 -2.14 14.44
CA PRO A 81 -0.80 -1.40 15.40
C PRO A 81 0.27 -0.52 14.70
N GLY A 82 -0.16 0.45 13.89
CA GLY A 82 0.73 1.42 13.21
C GLY A 82 1.05 1.10 11.75
N GLY A 83 1.82 1.98 11.09
CA GLY A 83 2.17 1.84 9.67
C GLY A 83 0.96 1.98 8.73
N TYR A 84 0.18 3.05 8.89
CA TYR A 84 -1.05 3.28 8.10
C TYR A 84 -0.81 3.92 6.72
N THR A 85 0.40 4.47 6.50
CA THR A 85 0.79 5.09 5.24
C THR A 85 1.91 4.30 4.54
N ARG A 86 2.00 4.43 3.23
CA ARG A 86 3.06 3.86 2.39
C ARG A 86 3.61 4.96 1.47
N ILE A 87 4.94 5.08 1.40
CA ILE A 87 5.64 5.95 0.46
C ILE A 87 6.22 5.09 -0.66
N ILE A 88 5.73 5.28 -1.89
CA ILE A 88 6.25 4.64 -3.09
C ILE A 88 7.04 5.67 -3.89
N SER A 89 8.28 5.35 -4.27
CA SER A 89 9.07 6.23 -5.14
C SER A 89 8.53 6.19 -6.57
N LEU A 90 8.27 7.35 -7.16
CA LEU A 90 7.94 7.45 -8.58
C LEU A 90 9.23 7.57 -9.40
N SER A 91 9.21 7.03 -10.63
CA SER A 91 10.27 7.23 -11.62
C SER A 91 10.36 8.70 -12.05
N LEU A 92 9.22 9.36 -12.13
CA LEU A 92 9.06 10.76 -12.51
C LEU A 92 9.79 11.73 -11.56
N ARG A 93 10.15 12.88 -12.12
CA ARG A 93 10.69 14.04 -11.42
C ARG A 93 9.73 15.21 -11.59
N ARG A 94 9.73 16.13 -10.62
CA ARG A 94 8.96 17.37 -10.76
C ARG A 94 9.63 18.26 -11.81
N LEU A 95 8.83 18.77 -12.74
CA LEU A 95 9.29 19.69 -13.77
C LEU A 95 9.65 21.05 -13.14
N GLY A 96 10.78 21.64 -13.54
CA GLY A 96 11.30 22.89 -13.01
C GLY A 96 12.39 22.72 -11.94
N ASP A 97 12.10 22.03 -10.84
CA ASP A 97 13.04 21.88 -9.71
C ASP A 97 13.75 20.51 -9.63
N ASN A 98 13.41 19.57 -10.53
CA ASN A 98 13.89 18.19 -10.55
C ASN A 98 13.70 17.43 -9.21
N SER A 99 12.74 17.84 -8.38
CA SER A 99 12.47 17.17 -7.10
C SER A 99 12.03 15.73 -7.30
N ARG A 100 12.53 14.81 -6.45
CA ARG A 100 12.08 13.41 -6.43
C ARG A 100 10.63 13.32 -5.95
N LEU A 101 9.75 12.86 -6.85
CA LEU A 101 8.35 12.63 -6.54
C LEU A 101 8.14 11.24 -5.92
N VAL A 102 7.16 11.17 -5.04
CA VAL A 102 6.71 9.95 -4.37
C VAL A 102 5.18 9.96 -4.31
N LEU A 103 4.60 8.77 -4.34
CA LEU A 103 3.20 8.54 -4.04
C LEU A 103 3.09 8.22 -2.55
N LEU A 104 2.32 9.02 -1.81
CA LEU A 104 1.97 8.76 -0.43
C LEU A 104 0.52 8.26 -0.40
N GLN A 105 0.31 7.01 -0.02
CA GLN A 105 -0.99 6.36 0.02
C GLN A 105 -1.33 5.83 1.41
N LEU A 106 -2.61 5.76 1.72
CA LEU A 106 -3.15 5.02 2.85
C LEU A 106 -3.26 3.52 2.53
N VAL A 107 -3.01 2.67 3.53
CA VAL A 107 -3.09 1.21 3.37
C VAL A 107 -4.56 0.78 3.25
N GLY A 108 -4.89 -0.01 2.23
CA GLY A 108 -6.28 -0.46 1.98
C GLY A 108 -7.15 0.48 1.14
N ALA A 109 -6.57 1.53 0.54
CA ALA A 109 -7.28 2.35 -0.45
C ALA A 109 -7.59 1.58 -1.77
N GLU A 110 -6.81 0.53 -2.05
CA GLU A 110 -6.92 -0.32 -3.26
C GLU A 110 -8.27 -1.08 -3.36
N GLU A 111 -8.97 -1.29 -2.24
CA GLU A 111 -10.23 -2.05 -2.18
C GLU A 111 -11.48 -1.20 -2.45
N SER A 112 -11.32 0.10 -2.73
CA SER A 112 -12.43 0.92 -3.19
C SER A 112 -12.81 0.51 -4.62
N PRO A 113 -14.01 -0.06 -4.87
CA PRO A 113 -14.36 -0.55 -6.19
C PRO A 113 -14.46 0.61 -7.17
N GLN A 114 -13.52 0.68 -8.11
CA GLN A 114 -13.67 1.54 -9.28
C GLN A 114 -14.98 1.13 -9.96
N LYS A 115 -15.94 2.06 -10.06
CA LYS A 115 -17.13 1.84 -10.88
C LYS A 115 -16.66 1.58 -12.30
N GLU A 116 -16.75 0.34 -12.75
CA GLU A 116 -16.45 -0.03 -14.13
C GLU A 116 -17.47 0.66 -15.05
N GLU A 117 -17.07 1.77 -15.65
CA GLU A 117 -17.76 2.31 -16.81
C GLU A 117 -17.61 1.32 -17.97
N THR A 118 -18.61 0.45 -18.10
CA THR A 118 -18.69 -0.55 -19.17
C THR A 118 -18.81 0.15 -20.52
N LYS A 119 -17.66 0.45 -21.15
CA LYS A 119 -17.61 1.01 -22.51
C LYS A 119 -18.21 0.01 -23.50
N ALA A 120 -19.42 0.31 -23.94
CA ALA A 120 -20.17 -0.50 -24.89
C ALA A 120 -19.45 -0.58 -26.25
N GLY A 121 -18.93 -1.77 -26.56
CA GLY A 121 -18.99 -2.37 -27.89
C GLY A 121 -18.31 -1.65 -29.06
N HIS A 122 -16.99 -1.78 -29.19
CA HIS A 122 -16.38 -1.86 -30.53
C HIS A 122 -16.48 -3.31 -31.04
N LYS A 123 -17.47 -3.59 -31.91
CA LYS A 123 -17.62 -4.89 -32.60
C LYS A 123 -16.56 -5.05 -33.69
N GLY A 124 -15.34 -5.44 -33.31
CA GLY A 124 -14.31 -5.90 -34.25
C GLY A 124 -14.70 -7.24 -34.89
N ALA A 125 -14.74 -7.30 -36.22
CA ALA A 125 -15.20 -8.49 -36.96
C ALA A 125 -14.25 -9.70 -36.79
N ARG A 126 -14.82 -10.83 -36.40
CA ARG A 126 -14.11 -12.08 -36.06
C ARG A 126 -13.95 -12.97 -37.29
N LYS A 127 -12.85 -12.83 -38.06
CA LYS A 127 -12.53 -13.78 -39.14
C LYS A 127 -11.71 -14.97 -38.60
N LYS A 128 -12.31 -16.17 -38.62
CA LYS A 128 -11.67 -17.44 -38.25
C LYS A 128 -10.68 -17.91 -39.35
N ILE A 129 -9.43 -18.17 -38.96
CA ILE A 129 -8.53 -19.30 -39.36
C ILE A 129 -7.56 -19.41 -38.17
N GLY A 130 -7.20 -20.54 -37.56
CA GLY A 130 -7.44 -21.94 -37.90
C GLY A 130 -6.12 -22.74 -37.85
N ARG A 131 -5.62 -23.09 -36.65
CA ARG A 131 -4.46 -23.99 -36.45
C ARG A 131 -4.41 -24.54 -35.01
N THR A 132 -4.92 -25.75 -34.80
CA THR A 132 -5.04 -26.38 -33.46
C THR A 132 -4.27 -27.71 -33.37
N GLU A 133 -3.13 -27.83 -34.06
CA GLU A 133 -2.43 -29.12 -34.24
C GLU A 133 -0.97 -29.15 -33.78
N GLN A 134 -0.46 -28.10 -33.12
CA GLN A 134 0.96 -28.03 -32.71
C GLN A 134 1.14 -27.61 -31.25
N VAL A 135 0.64 -28.43 -30.31
CA VAL A 135 0.97 -28.32 -28.87
C VAL A 135 1.18 -29.69 -28.18
N LYS A 136 1.14 -30.81 -28.92
CA LYS A 136 1.24 -32.17 -28.32
C LYS A 136 2.66 -32.75 -28.21
N GLU A 137 3.67 -32.16 -28.85
CA GLU A 137 5.04 -32.72 -28.86
C GLU A 137 6.02 -32.12 -27.84
N VAL A 138 5.73 -30.95 -27.25
CA VAL A 138 6.71 -30.24 -26.38
C VAL A 138 6.68 -30.72 -24.92
N SER A 139 5.73 -31.58 -24.55
CA SER A 139 5.50 -32.01 -23.15
C SER A 139 6.31 -33.23 -22.68
N GLN A 140 7.15 -33.82 -23.54
CA GLN A 140 7.93 -35.03 -23.23
C GLN A 140 9.45 -34.84 -23.13
N ALA A 141 9.99 -33.65 -23.44
CA ALA A 141 11.43 -33.42 -23.54
C ALA A 141 12.11 -32.84 -22.26
N SER A 142 11.35 -32.42 -21.24
CA SER A 142 11.87 -31.65 -20.08
C SER A 142 11.83 -32.36 -18.73
N LYS A 143 11.61 -33.69 -18.70
CA LYS A 143 11.57 -34.50 -17.46
C LYS A 143 12.72 -35.48 -17.26
N ALA A 144 13.78 -35.38 -18.06
CA ALA A 144 14.83 -36.42 -18.14
C ALA A 144 16.20 -36.05 -17.56
N VAL A 145 16.42 -34.82 -17.06
CA VAL A 145 17.76 -34.34 -16.66
C VAL A 145 17.73 -33.50 -15.37
N GLU A 146 17.38 -34.10 -14.22
CA GLU A 146 17.90 -33.67 -12.89
C GLU A 146 17.64 -34.74 -11.81
N ASN A 147 18.17 -35.96 -11.99
CA ASN A 147 18.22 -36.96 -10.91
C ASN A 147 19.41 -37.92 -11.11
N GLY A 148 20.53 -37.66 -10.43
CA GLY A 148 21.75 -38.45 -10.48
C GLY A 148 22.76 -37.92 -9.47
N GLN A 149 23.16 -38.73 -8.49
CA GLN A 149 23.88 -38.33 -7.28
C GLN A 149 25.38 -38.65 -7.31
N THR A 150 26.18 -37.82 -6.65
CA THR A 150 27.37 -38.19 -5.83
C THR A 150 27.70 -36.97 -4.95
N GLN A 151 27.71 -36.95 -3.62
CA GLN A 151 28.24 -37.84 -2.57
C GLN A 151 29.78 -38.01 -2.56
N GLN A 152 30.44 -37.25 -1.68
CA GLN A 152 31.54 -37.60 -0.75
C GLN A 152 31.93 -36.29 -0.02
N ASP A 153 31.65 -36.11 1.27
CA ASP A 153 32.27 -36.71 2.48
C ASP A 153 33.40 -35.83 3.06
N ASN A 154 33.20 -35.27 4.27
CA ASN A 154 34.10 -35.65 5.37
C ASN A 154 33.62 -35.39 6.82
N LYS A 155 34.19 -36.23 7.71
CA LYS A 155 33.90 -36.52 9.14
C LYS A 155 35.24 -36.67 9.91
N THR A 156 35.39 -36.58 11.24
CA THR A 156 34.52 -36.23 12.39
C THR A 156 35.46 -35.72 13.50
N SER A 157 35.19 -34.57 14.15
CA SER A 157 35.52 -34.38 15.58
C SER A 157 34.97 -33.06 16.13
N SER A 158 34.16 -32.97 17.18
CA SER A 158 34.13 -33.63 18.51
C SER A 158 35.32 -33.26 19.40
N GLY A 159 35.08 -32.46 20.43
CA GLY A 159 36.06 -32.06 21.44
C GLY A 159 35.34 -31.46 22.65
N GLU A 160 34.92 -32.32 23.56
CA GLU A 160 34.47 -31.92 24.90
C GLU A 160 35.69 -31.51 25.74
N SER A 161 35.54 -30.50 26.61
CA SER A 161 36.42 -30.35 27.77
C SER A 161 35.70 -29.57 28.88
N GLN A 162 35.36 -30.30 29.94
CA GLN A 162 34.84 -29.85 31.22
C GLN A 162 36.01 -29.69 32.21
N VAL A 163 36.05 -28.60 32.99
CA VAL A 163 36.80 -28.29 34.25
C VAL A 163 36.90 -26.74 34.35
N ASP A 164 36.91 -26.05 35.50
CA ASP A 164 36.76 -26.47 36.90
C ASP A 164 36.18 -25.36 37.81
N GLU A 165 36.03 -25.67 39.11
CA GLU A 165 35.52 -24.81 40.19
C GLU A 165 36.18 -23.42 40.36
N THR A 166 35.48 -22.47 41.01
CA THR A 166 35.94 -21.87 42.29
C THR A 166 34.76 -21.31 43.11
N LYS A 167 34.89 -21.44 44.44
CA LYS A 167 33.98 -21.12 45.55
C LYS A 167 33.84 -19.62 45.90
N GLN A 168 32.75 -19.36 46.65
CA GLN A 168 32.52 -18.30 47.67
C GLN A 168 32.31 -16.86 47.20
#